data_AF-A0AAV8Y4Q2-F1
#
_entry.id   AF-A0AAV8Y4Q2-F1
#
_cell.length_a   1.000
_cell.length_b   1.000
_cell.length_c   1.000
_cell.angle_alpha   90.00
_cell.angle_beta   90.00
_cell.angle_gamma   90.00
#
_symmetry.space_group_name_H-M   'P 1'
#
loop_
_entity.id
_entity.type
_entity.pdbx_description
1 polymer ?
#
loop_
_entity_poly.entity_id
_entity_poly.type
_entity_poly.pdbx_seq_one_letter_code
_entity_poly.pdbx_strand_id
1 'polypeptide(L)'
;MILGAIIEAVATCLCRLTSRVLSESDSKFGNILDAFFGTMMVVAAFNFSGGYFNPALATALKLGCEGNTFVEHMVVYWLGATVGSVISVFIFRTKTIQNYIKKIKKKQE
;
A
#
# COMPACT_ATOMS: atom_id res chain seq x y z
N MET A 1 -13.99 8.67 -9.24
CA MET A 1 -14.34 8.00 -7.96
C MET A 1 -13.90 6.53 -7.91
N ILE A 2 -14.57 5.58 -8.59
CA ILE A 2 -14.31 4.13 -8.44
C ILE A 2 -12.88 3.72 -8.84
N LEU A 3 -12.39 4.19 -9.99
CA LEU A 3 -11.04 3.87 -10.46
C LEU A 3 -9.95 4.30 -9.44
N GLY A 4 -10.09 5.50 -8.88
CA GLY A 4 -9.18 6.00 -7.84
C GLY A 4 -9.22 5.16 -6.57
N ALA A 5 -10.41 4.71 -6.14
CA ALA A 5 -10.56 3.84 -4.98
C ALA A 5 -9.91 2.47 -5.20
N ILE A 6 -10.05 1.88 -6.39
CA ILE A 6 -9.39 0.62 -6.76
C ILE A 6 -7.87 0.79 -6.77
N ILE A 7 -7.36 1.87 -7.35
CA ILE A 7 -5.93 2.15 -7.40
C ILE A 7 -5.35 2.34 -6.00
N GLU A 8 -5.99 3.14 -5.15
CA GLU A 8 -5.56 3.32 -3.75
C GLU A 8 -5.62 2.01 -2.97
N ALA A 9 -6.64 1.18 -3.16
CA ALA A 9 -6.76 -0.12 -2.51
C ALA A 9 -5.66 -1.09 -2.94
N VAL A 10 -5.44 -1.24 -4.24
CA VAL A 10 -4.43 -2.15 -4.80
C VAL A 10 -3.03 -1.69 -4.43
N ALA A 11 -2.72 -0.41 -4.60
CA ALA A 11 -1.42 0.14 -4.26
C ALA A 11 -1.14 0.08 -2.75
N THR A 12 -2.13 0.38 -1.91
CA THR A 12 -1.99 0.21 -0.44
C THR A 12 -1.74 -1.26 -0.10
N CYS A 13 -2.46 -2.19 -0.73
CA CYS A 13 -2.25 -3.62 -0.51
C CYS A 13 -0.83 -4.05 -0.89
N LEU A 14 -0.35 -3.65 -2.06
CA LEU A 14 0.99 -3.97 -2.55
C LEU A 14 2.07 -3.37 -1.65
N CYS A 15 1.98 -2.08 -1.33
CA CYS A 15 2.95 -1.43 -0.43
C CYS A 15 2.99 -2.14 0.93
N ARG A 16 1.84 -2.37 1.58
CA ARG A 16 1.81 -3.00 2.91
C ARG A 16 2.28 -4.46 2.88
N LEU A 17 2.00 -5.20 1.80
CA LEU A 17 2.47 -6.57 1.63
C LEU A 17 4.00 -6.60 1.44
N THR A 18 4.53 -5.77 0.54
CA THR A 18 5.97 -5.67 0.28
C THR A 18 6.73 -5.27 1.54
N SER A 19 6.30 -4.21 2.25
CA SER A 19 6.95 -3.78 3.50
C SER A 19 7.02 -4.92 4.52
N ARG A 20 5.95 -5.70 4.69
CA ARG A 20 5.94 -6.85 5.61
C ARG A 20 6.86 -7.98 5.16
N VAL A 21 6.84 -8.31 3.88
CA VAL A 21 7.71 -9.38 3.33
C VAL A 21 9.18 -9.01 3.50
N LEU A 22 9.55 -7.76 3.20
CA LEU A 22 10.93 -7.28 3.35
C LEU A 22 11.37 -7.23 4.82
N SER A 23 10.47 -6.78 5.70
CA SER A 23 10.73 -6.72 7.15
C SER A 23 10.96 -8.11 7.76
N GLU A 24 10.23 -9.14 7.32
CA GLU A 24 10.34 -10.51 7.85
C GLU A 24 11.49 -11.31 7.23
N SER A 25 11.98 -10.89 6.06
CA SER A 25 13.08 -11.55 5.38
C SER A 25 14.47 -11.20 5.94
N ASP A 26 14.57 -10.34 6.97
CA ASP A 26 15.82 -9.87 7.60
C ASP A 26 16.86 -9.30 6.59
N SER A 27 16.37 -8.72 5.50
CA SER A 27 17.26 -8.23 4.45
C SER A 27 17.98 -6.95 4.91
N LYS A 28 19.32 -6.94 4.84
CA LYS A 28 20.15 -5.75 5.19
C LYS A 28 19.73 -4.46 4.47
N PHE A 29 19.15 -4.58 3.27
CA PHE A 29 18.66 -3.46 2.46
C PHE A 29 17.14 -3.33 2.41
N GLY A 30 16.41 -4.03 3.29
CA GLY A 30 14.94 -4.08 3.29
C GLY A 30 14.31 -2.70 3.35
N ASN A 31 14.79 -1.81 4.23
CA ASN A 31 14.24 -0.46 4.36
C ASN A 31 14.45 0.39 3.09
N ILE A 32 15.59 0.23 2.40
CA ILE A 32 15.88 0.97 1.17
C ILE A 32 14.98 0.49 0.03
N LEU A 33 14.82 -0.83 -0.10
CA LEU A 33 13.95 -1.42 -1.11
C LEU A 33 12.48 -1.07 -0.86
N ASP A 34 12.05 -1.05 0.41
CA ASP A 34 10.69 -0.66 0.79
C ASP A 34 10.42 0.81 0.46
N ALA A 35 11.34 1.72 0.80
CA ALA A 35 11.23 3.13 0.46
C ALA A 35 11.20 3.38 -1.06
N PHE A 36 12.06 2.67 -1.80
CA PHE A 36 12.09 2.74 -3.26
C PHE A 36 10.76 2.26 -3.87
N PHE A 37 10.26 1.11 -3.41
CA PHE A 37 9.00 0.54 -3.90
C PHE A 37 7.81 1.45 -3.59
N GLY A 38 7.73 1.97 -2.36
CA GLY A 38 6.70 2.91 -1.96
C GLY A 38 6.72 4.17 -2.84
N THR A 39 7.89 4.75 -3.05
CA THR A 39 8.06 5.95 -3.89
C THR A 39 7.65 5.69 -5.34
N MET A 40 8.07 4.56 -5.91
CA MET A 40 7.68 4.15 -7.26
C MET A 40 6.15 4.02 -7.38
N MET A 41 5.49 3.45 -6.37
CA MET A 41 4.04 3.30 -6.37
C MET A 41 3.31 4.65 -6.31
N VAL A 42 3.83 5.62 -5.54
CA VAL A 42 3.28 6.98 -5.49
C VAL A 42 3.37 7.63 -6.88
N VAL A 43 4.53 7.54 -7.53
CA VAL A 43 4.73 8.09 -8.88
C VAL A 43 3.79 7.44 -9.89
N ALA A 44 3.60 6.12 -9.81
CA ALA A 44 2.68 5.39 -10.69
C ALA A 44 1.21 5.79 -10.50
N ALA A 45 0.78 6.03 -9.25
CA ALA A 45 -0.60 6.41 -8.92
C ALA A 45 -0.86 7.93 -9.00
N PHE A 46 0.18 8.73 -9.22
CA PHE A 46 0.13 10.19 -9.13
C PHE A 46 -0.97 10.81 -10.01
N ASN A 47 -1.03 10.40 -11.28
CA ASN A 47 -2.01 10.92 -12.25
C ASN A 47 -3.44 10.38 -12.06
N PHE A 48 -3.64 9.37 -11.19
CA PHE A 48 -4.94 8.72 -11.04
C PHE A 48 -5.63 9.10 -9.72
N SER A 49 -4.94 8.94 -8.59
CA SER A 49 -5.47 9.22 -7.26
C SER A 49 -4.63 10.22 -6.46
N GLY A 50 -3.41 10.52 -6.93
CA GLY A 50 -2.39 11.26 -6.17
C GLY A 50 -1.48 10.35 -5.33
N GLY A 51 -1.81 9.06 -5.21
CA GLY A 51 -0.94 8.05 -4.60
C GLY A 51 -0.68 8.28 -3.10
N TYR A 52 -1.70 8.55 -2.30
CA TYR A 52 -1.51 8.88 -0.88
C TYR A 52 -1.35 7.64 -0.01
N PHE A 53 -2.10 6.56 -0.30
CA PHE A 53 -2.05 5.25 0.37
C PHE A 53 -2.16 5.32 1.91
N ASN A 54 -2.71 6.43 2.40
CA ASN A 54 -2.84 6.77 3.80
C ASN A 54 -4.03 7.74 3.96
N PRO A 55 -5.11 7.30 4.61
CA PRO A 55 -6.29 8.13 4.82
C PRO A 55 -6.01 9.43 5.57
N ALA A 56 -5.10 9.42 6.56
CA ALA A 56 -4.75 10.60 7.35
C ALA A 56 -4.02 11.64 6.49
N LEU A 57 -3.06 11.19 5.67
CA LEU A 57 -2.32 12.05 4.75
C LEU A 57 -3.24 12.66 3.68
N ALA A 58 -4.08 11.83 3.07
CA ALA A 58 -5.04 12.30 2.07
C ALA A 58 -6.01 13.33 2.66
N THR A 59 -6.48 13.09 3.89
CA THR A 59 -7.38 14.02 4.59
C THR A 59 -6.68 15.34 4.88
N ALA A 60 -5.45 15.33 5.37
CA ALA A 60 -4.70 16.55 5.65
C ALA A 60 -4.43 17.43 4.40
N LEU A 61 -4.26 16.81 3.23
CA LEU A 61 -3.87 17.52 2.00
C LEU A 61 -5.03 17.83 1.05
N LYS A 62 -6.13 17.09 1.13
CA LYS A 62 -7.20 17.14 0.11
C LYS A 62 -8.58 17.47 0.67
N LEU A 63 -8.78 17.41 1.99
CA LEU A 63 -10.06 17.74 2.61
C LEU A 63 -10.28 19.26 2.57
N GLY A 64 -11.25 19.72 1.78
CA GLY A 64 -11.59 21.15 1.65
C GLY A 64 -11.06 21.82 0.38
N CYS A 65 -10.37 21.09 -0.51
CA CYS A 65 -10.02 21.58 -1.85
C CYS A 65 -11.22 21.49 -2.81
N GLU A 66 -11.32 22.42 -3.76
CA GLU A 66 -12.35 22.40 -4.81
C GLU A 66 -12.22 21.15 -5.70
N GLY A 67 -13.36 20.58 -6.10
CA GLY A 67 -13.43 19.47 -7.06
C GLY A 67 -13.54 18.06 -6.46
N ASN A 68 -13.64 17.90 -5.14
CA ASN A 68 -13.88 16.61 -4.50
C ASN A 68 -14.99 16.71 -3.44
N THR A 69 -16.05 15.91 -3.56
CA THR A 69 -17.06 15.85 -2.49
C THR A 69 -16.51 15.07 -1.29
N PHE A 70 -16.98 15.41 -0.08
CA PHE A 70 -16.56 14.73 1.15
C PHE A 70 -16.75 13.20 1.07
N VAL A 71 -17.86 12.77 0.47
CA VAL A 71 -18.19 11.35 0.29
C VAL A 71 -17.21 10.66 -0.66
N GLU A 72 -16.85 11.29 -1.78
CA GLU A 72 -15.83 10.76 -2.70
C GLU A 72 -14.47 10.59 -2.03
N HIS A 73 -14.08 11.57 -1.23
CA HIS A 73 -12.82 11.53 -0.47
C HIS A 73 -12.79 10.37 0.52
N MET A 74 -13.86 10.18 1.29
CA MET A 74 -13.97 9.06 2.23
C MET A 74 -13.96 7.70 1.52
N VAL A 75 -14.69 7.55 0.41
CA VAL A 75 -14.75 6.27 -0.30
C VAL A 75 -13.39 5.91 -0.90
N VAL A 76 -12.70 6.87 -1.50
CA VAL A 76 -11.41 6.61 -2.17
C VAL A 76 -10.29 6.39 -1.16
N TYR A 77 -10.08 7.31 -0.22
CA TYR A 77 -8.87 7.31 0.61
C TYR A 77 -9.03 6.59 1.95
N TRP A 78 -10.25 6.53 2.50
CA TRP A 78 -10.50 5.77 3.72
C TRP A 78 -10.88 4.34 3.39
N LEU A 79 -12.01 4.12 2.71
CA LEU A 79 -12.48 2.77 2.42
C LEU A 79 -11.50 2.00 1.53
N GLY A 80 -11.02 2.60 0.43
CA GLY A 80 -10.05 1.97 -0.47
C GLY A 80 -8.77 1.55 0.25
N ALA A 81 -8.11 2.48 0.96
CA ALA A 81 -6.86 2.19 1.66
C ALA A 81 -7.05 1.18 2.82
N THR A 82 -8.15 1.25 3.56
CA THR A 82 -8.44 0.29 4.64
C THR A 82 -8.65 -1.12 4.08
N VAL A 83 -9.45 -1.26 3.02
CA VAL A 83 -9.67 -2.56 2.35
C VAL A 83 -8.34 -3.12 1.82
N GLY A 84 -7.53 -2.29 1.14
CA GLY A 84 -6.22 -2.69 0.67
C GLY A 84 -5.30 -3.18 1.79
N SER A 85 -5.27 -2.46 2.91
CA SER A 85 -4.48 -2.85 4.09
C SER A 85 -4.94 -4.17 4.68
N VAL A 86 -6.25 -4.39 4.83
CA VAL A 86 -6.81 -5.65 5.35
C VAL A 86 -6.50 -6.82 4.43
N ILE A 87 -6.68 -6.67 3.12
CA ILE A 87 -6.35 -7.70 2.13
C ILE A 87 -4.87 -8.08 2.21
N SER A 88 -3.97 -7.10 2.38
CA SER A 88 -2.53 -7.36 2.53
C SER A 88 -2.22 -8.29 3.71
N VAL A 89 -2.96 -8.19 4.81
CA VAL A 89 -2.80 -9.07 5.98
C VAL A 89 -3.20 -10.50 5.62
N PHE A 90 -4.35 -10.67 4.97
CA PHE A 90 -4.84 -11.99 4.58
C PHE A 90 -3.89 -12.68 3.59
N ILE A 91 -3.41 -11.95 2.57
CA ILE A 91 -2.43 -12.47 1.62
C ILE A 91 -1.15 -12.87 2.36
N PHE A 92 -0.63 -12.00 3.24
CA PHE A 92 0.57 -12.26 4.01
C PHE A 92 0.47 -13.53 4.87
N ARG A 93 -0.70 -13.80 5.46
CA ARG A 93 -0.95 -14.98 6.30
C ARG A 93 -1.14 -16.29 5.51
N THR A 94 -1.22 -16.22 4.18
CA THR A 94 -1.41 -17.41 3.36
C THR A 94 -0.15 -18.28 3.35
N LYS A 95 -0.32 -19.61 3.40
CA LYS A 95 0.79 -20.58 3.47
C LYS A 95 1.81 -20.40 2.34
N THR A 96 1.36 -20.01 1.15
CA THR A 96 2.22 -19.74 -0.01
C THR A 96 3.24 -18.63 0.26
N ILE A 97 2.77 -17.48 0.78
CA ILE A 97 3.64 -16.33 1.10
C ILE A 97 4.57 -16.69 2.26
N GLN A 98 4.04 -17.32 3.31
CA GLN A 98 4.83 -17.74 4.46
C GLN A 98 5.95 -18.72 4.08
N ASN A 99 5.67 -19.69 3.21
CA ASN A 99 6.67 -20.62 2.70
C ASN A 99 7.71 -19.91 1.83
N TYR A 100 7.29 -18.92 1.04
CA TYR A 100 8.19 -18.12 0.23
C TYR A 100 9.16 -17.29 1.08
N ILE A 101 8.66 -16.61 2.13
CA ILE A 101 9.48 -15.86 3.09
C ILE A 101 10.51 -16.78 3.78
N LYS A 102 10.06 -17.95 4.27
CA LYS A 102 10.97 -18.94 4.87
C LYS A 102 12.07 -19.39 3.90
N LYS A 103 11.73 -19.57 2.62
CA LYS A 103 12.70 -19.94 1.58
C LYS A 103 13.70 -18.81 1.31
N ILE A 104 13.27 -17.56 1.31
CA ILE A 104 14.17 -16.40 1.19
C ILE A 104 15.12 -16.33 2.38
N LYS A 105 14.58 -16.42 3.60
CA LYS A 105 15.37 -16.34 4.84
C LYS A 105 16.46 -17.42 4.88
N LYS A 106 16.12 -18.67 4.56
CA LYS A 106 17.09 -19.79 4.47
C LYS A 106 18.19 -19.57 3.41
N LYS A 107 17.94 -18.78 2.37
CA LYS A 107 18.96 -18.48 1.34
C LYS A 107 19.95 -17.41 1.81
N GLN A 108 19.59 -16.62 2.83
CA GLN A 108 20.44 -15.55 3.36
C GLN A 108 21.33 -15.99 4.53
N GLU A 109 21.00 -17.12 5.17
CA GLU A 109 21.86 -17.84 6.13
C GLU A 109 22.90 -18.70 5.40
#